data_AF-A0A1I0LDE9-F1
#
_entry.id   AF-A0A1I0LDE9-F1
#
_cell.length_a   1.000
_cell.length_b   1.000
_cell.length_c   1.000
_cell.angle_alpha   90.00
_cell.angle_beta   90.00
_cell.angle_gamma   90.00
#
_symmetry.space_group_name_H-M   'P 1'
#
loop_
_entity.id
_entity.type
_entity.pdbx_description
1 polymer ?
#
loop_
_entity_poly.entity_id
_entity_poly.type
_entity_poly.pdbx_seq_one_letter_code
_entity_poly.pdbx_strand_id
1 'polypeptide(L)'
;MKRKGRTPWPPELSGQLREVDRLRRGGRYAQALVQIRQLAEAHPDQLRVLLEMGLTLGIWGHAPAEALPWFDRILTMAPGHLTTRLHRALTLARLGRHAEAVADFNTVESVGHRKLILYAKRAESLRADGQNAEAERDWTQALAEDPGNAWLLQQRAQTRAQLGRLAEAIQDLTDAIASEEEDSVDPELLYERGALRDRLGDRAGARADFEAGVAGFREGDPPGLLDSLRLELQRTSPAP
;
A
#
# COMPACT_ATOMS: atom_id res chain seq x y z
N MET A 1 42.14 8.89 4.66
CA MET A 1 40.77 9.35 5.00
C MET A 1 39.82 8.15 4.98
N LYS A 2 39.30 7.73 6.14
CA LYS A 2 38.35 6.60 6.26
C LYS A 2 37.04 6.97 5.55
N ARG A 3 36.70 6.32 4.44
CA ARG A 3 35.36 6.44 3.82
C ARG A 3 34.35 5.84 4.81
N LYS A 4 33.68 6.71 5.58
CA LYS A 4 32.50 6.46 6.44
C LYS A 4 32.12 4.97 6.61
N GLY A 5 32.71 4.28 7.58
CA GLY A 5 32.14 3.08 8.23
C GLY A 5 31.63 1.92 7.37
N ARG A 6 31.97 1.84 6.08
CA ARG A 6 31.54 0.73 5.20
C ARG A 6 32.67 -0.27 5.07
N THR A 7 32.46 -1.45 5.62
CA THR A 7 33.32 -2.62 5.39
C THR A 7 33.36 -2.90 3.88
N PRO A 8 34.56 -3.12 3.29
CA PRO A 8 34.68 -3.47 1.88
C PRO A 8 33.78 -4.67 1.53
N TRP A 9 33.24 -4.67 0.31
CA TRP A 9 32.41 -5.78 -0.18
C TRP A 9 33.27 -7.01 -0.44
N PRO A 10 33.03 -8.15 0.24
CA PRO A 10 33.69 -9.42 -0.05
C PRO A 10 33.12 -10.00 -1.37
N PRO A 11 33.94 -10.20 -2.41
CA PRO A 11 33.45 -10.65 -3.73
C PRO A 11 32.66 -11.96 -3.68
N GLU A 12 33.00 -12.85 -2.76
CA GLU A 12 32.41 -14.19 -2.58
C GLU A 12 30.91 -14.10 -2.24
N LEU A 13 30.51 -13.06 -1.52
CA LEU A 13 29.11 -12.81 -1.16
C LEU A 13 28.23 -12.59 -2.40
N SER A 14 28.79 -12.11 -3.50
CA SER A 14 28.05 -11.88 -4.75
C SER A 14 27.47 -13.18 -5.30
N GLY A 15 28.18 -14.31 -5.17
CA GLY A 15 27.69 -15.62 -5.59
C GLY A 15 26.59 -16.12 -4.67
N GLN A 16 26.83 -16.02 -3.36
CA GLN A 16 25.90 -16.51 -2.34
C GLN A 16 24.58 -15.73 -2.32
N LEU A 17 24.61 -14.39 -2.48
CA LEU A 17 23.39 -13.59 -2.60
C LEU A 17 22.60 -13.86 -3.88
N ARG A 18 23.27 -14.16 -5.00
CA ARG A 18 22.58 -14.58 -6.23
C ARG A 18 21.85 -15.90 -6.03
N GLU A 19 22.43 -16.82 -5.28
CA GLU A 19 21.79 -18.09 -4.94
C GLU A 19 20.57 -17.87 -4.03
N VAL A 20 20.69 -17.04 -2.99
CA VAL A 20 19.54 -16.63 -2.16
C VAL A 20 18.41 -16.05 -3.02
N ASP A 21 18.74 -15.16 -3.96
CA ASP A 21 17.74 -14.58 -4.87
C ASP A 21 17.07 -15.64 -5.76
N ARG A 22 17.86 -16.56 -6.31
CA ARG A 22 17.35 -17.68 -7.12
C ARG A 22 16.40 -18.57 -6.31
N LEU A 23 16.71 -18.84 -5.04
CA LEU A 23 15.84 -19.61 -4.17
C LEU A 23 14.52 -18.90 -3.89
N ARG A 24 14.55 -17.59 -3.59
CA ARG A 24 13.33 -16.77 -3.39
C ARG A 24 12.44 -16.78 -4.63
N ARG A 25 13.00 -16.46 -5.80
CA ARG A 25 12.23 -16.44 -7.06
C ARG A 25 11.70 -17.81 -7.45
N GLY A 26 12.36 -18.88 -7.03
CA GLY A 26 11.90 -20.25 -7.22
C GLY A 26 10.94 -20.78 -6.16
N GLY A 27 10.42 -19.93 -5.26
CA GLY A 27 9.47 -20.30 -4.20
C GLY A 27 10.09 -21.09 -3.04
N ARG A 28 11.41 -21.30 -3.03
CA ARG A 28 12.14 -22.07 -2.00
C ARG A 28 12.53 -21.17 -0.82
N TYR A 29 11.54 -20.54 -0.21
CA TYR A 29 11.74 -19.50 0.79
C TYR A 29 12.44 -19.99 2.05
N ALA A 30 12.08 -21.16 2.56
CA ALA A 30 12.72 -21.74 3.74
C ALA A 30 14.23 -21.94 3.54
N GLN A 31 14.63 -22.40 2.34
CA GLN A 31 16.05 -22.58 2.00
C GLN A 31 16.76 -21.24 1.84
N ALA A 32 16.13 -20.27 1.17
CA ALA A 32 16.68 -18.93 1.04
C ALA A 32 16.92 -18.30 2.42
N LEU A 33 15.97 -18.46 3.34
CA LEU A 33 16.04 -17.92 4.70
C LEU A 33 17.18 -18.55 5.51
N VAL A 34 17.35 -19.88 5.43
CA VAL A 34 18.48 -20.56 6.10
C VAL A 34 19.81 -20.01 5.59
N GLN A 35 19.97 -19.90 4.27
CA GLN A 35 21.23 -19.42 3.69
C GLN A 35 21.52 -17.96 4.06
N ILE A 36 20.54 -17.06 3.89
CA ILE A 36 20.77 -15.65 4.18
C ILE A 36 20.98 -15.38 5.68
N ARG A 37 20.40 -16.19 6.56
CA ARG A 37 20.66 -16.13 8.01
C ARG A 37 22.11 -16.48 8.33
N GLN A 38 22.64 -17.57 7.76
CA GLN A 38 24.05 -17.94 7.94
C GLN A 38 25.00 -16.83 7.44
N LEU A 39 24.69 -16.22 6.30
CA LEU A 39 25.47 -15.09 5.79
C LEU A 39 25.41 -13.88 6.73
N ALA A 40 24.23 -13.56 7.26
CA ALA A 40 24.04 -12.44 8.17
C ALA A 40 24.75 -12.63 9.52
N GLU A 41 24.85 -13.87 10.01
CA GLU A 41 25.61 -14.24 11.20
C GLU A 41 27.12 -14.17 10.96
N ALA A 42 27.60 -14.64 9.80
CA ALA A 42 29.02 -14.59 9.43
C ALA A 42 29.50 -13.16 9.08
N HIS A 43 28.58 -12.30 8.61
CA HIS A 43 28.88 -10.95 8.16
C HIS A 43 27.98 -9.90 8.86
N PRO A 44 28.13 -9.75 10.19
CA PRO A 44 27.25 -8.95 11.05
C PRO A 44 27.24 -7.44 10.77
N ASP A 45 28.18 -6.95 9.96
CA ASP A 45 28.39 -5.54 9.60
C ASP A 45 28.15 -5.25 8.11
N GLN A 46 27.89 -6.28 7.30
CA GLN A 46 27.63 -6.12 5.86
C GLN A 46 26.17 -5.70 5.62
N LEU A 47 25.96 -4.38 5.49
CA LEU A 47 24.62 -3.78 5.33
C LEU A 47 23.77 -4.46 4.25
N ARG A 48 24.38 -4.84 3.12
CA ARG A 48 23.66 -5.52 2.03
C ARG A 48 23.14 -6.89 2.45
N VAL A 49 23.93 -7.68 3.18
CA VAL A 49 23.51 -9.00 3.66
C VAL A 49 22.37 -8.86 4.68
N LEU A 50 22.51 -7.94 5.63
CA LEU A 50 21.47 -7.66 6.63
C LEU A 50 20.17 -7.17 5.96
N LEU A 51 20.29 -6.34 4.91
CA LEU A 51 19.15 -5.87 4.14
C LEU A 51 18.45 -7.06 3.47
N GLU A 52 19.19 -7.92 2.78
CA GLU A 52 18.63 -9.11 2.13
C GLU A 52 17.98 -10.07 3.14
N MET A 53 18.52 -10.19 4.35
CA MET A 53 17.89 -10.94 5.45
C MET A 53 16.53 -10.35 5.83
N GLY A 54 16.49 -9.04 6.12
CA GLY A 54 15.25 -8.35 6.48
C GLY A 54 14.20 -8.41 5.37
N LEU A 55 14.60 -8.23 4.11
CA LEU A 55 13.70 -8.35 2.96
C LEU A 55 13.19 -9.79 2.81
N THR A 56 14.06 -10.79 2.97
CA THR A 56 13.68 -12.22 2.92
C THR A 56 12.61 -12.54 3.95
N LEU A 57 12.75 -12.06 5.18
CA LEU A 57 11.73 -12.23 6.23
C LEU A 57 10.43 -11.46 5.94
N GLY A 58 10.54 -10.16 5.63
CA GLY A 58 9.39 -9.25 5.59
C GLY A 58 8.55 -9.32 4.31
N ILE A 59 9.17 -9.63 3.18
CA ILE A 59 8.49 -9.71 1.87
C ILE A 59 8.11 -11.16 1.56
N TRP A 60 9.06 -12.09 1.68
CA TRP A 60 8.89 -13.47 1.19
C TRP A 60 8.64 -14.52 2.27
N GLY A 61 9.14 -14.32 3.48
CA GLY A 61 9.07 -15.28 4.59
C GLY A 61 7.79 -15.17 5.42
N HIS A 62 6.89 -14.26 5.07
CA HIS A 62 5.66 -13.95 5.82
C HIS A 62 5.91 -13.65 7.32
N ALA A 63 7.12 -13.20 7.67
CA ALA A 63 7.54 -12.90 9.04
C ALA A 63 7.97 -11.41 9.17
N PRO A 64 7.07 -10.44 8.92
CA PRO A 64 7.41 -9.02 8.96
C PRO A 64 7.90 -8.55 10.33
N ALA A 65 7.42 -9.13 11.44
CA ALA A 65 7.90 -8.80 12.77
C ALA A 65 9.38 -9.17 12.98
N GLU A 66 9.82 -10.31 12.45
CA GLU A 66 11.22 -10.76 12.54
C GLU A 66 12.17 -9.90 11.69
N ALA A 67 11.65 -9.19 10.67
CA ALA A 67 12.46 -8.35 9.79
C ALA A 67 12.92 -7.05 10.46
N LEU A 68 12.12 -6.50 11.38
CA LEU A 68 12.37 -5.17 11.98
C LEU A 68 13.72 -5.07 12.70
N PRO A 69 14.14 -6.03 13.56
CA PRO A 69 15.45 -5.96 14.21
C PRO A 69 16.62 -5.88 13.24
N TRP A 70 16.50 -6.48 12.04
CA TRP A 70 17.53 -6.41 11.00
C TRP A 70 17.60 -5.00 10.39
N PHE A 71 16.46 -4.37 10.14
CA PHE A 71 16.41 -3.00 9.65
C PHE A 71 16.92 -2.01 10.70
N ASP A 72 16.55 -2.18 11.96
CA ASP A 72 17.01 -1.34 13.07
C ASP A 72 18.52 -1.42 13.26
N ARG A 73 19.08 -2.62 13.14
CA ARG A 73 20.53 -2.84 13.17
C ARG A 73 21.24 -2.07 12.04
N ILE A 74 20.72 -2.12 10.81
CA ILE A 74 21.28 -1.36 9.68
C ILE A 74 21.17 0.14 9.93
N LEU A 75 20.03 0.62 10.43
CA LEU A 75 19.81 2.05 10.68
C LEU A 75 20.62 2.57 11.87
N THR A 76 21.00 1.71 12.81
CA THR A 76 21.97 2.03 13.86
C THR A 76 23.36 2.27 13.27
N MET A 77 23.81 1.42 12.35
CA MET A 77 25.13 1.55 11.70
C MET A 77 25.16 2.63 10.61
N ALA A 78 24.06 2.80 9.90
CA ALA A 78 23.90 3.72 8.79
C ALA A 78 22.55 4.44 8.85
N PRO A 79 22.41 5.47 9.72
CA PRO A 79 21.15 6.21 9.86
C PRO A 79 20.66 6.86 8.57
N GLY A 80 21.54 7.13 7.61
CA GLY A 80 21.18 7.65 6.28
C GLY A 80 20.75 6.61 5.25
N HIS A 81 20.64 5.32 5.60
CA HIS A 81 20.37 4.25 4.64
C HIS A 81 18.88 4.22 4.21
N LEU A 82 18.54 5.06 3.24
CA LEU A 82 17.17 5.31 2.79
C LEU A 82 16.41 4.06 2.35
N THR A 83 17.07 3.16 1.62
CA THR A 83 16.45 1.89 1.19
C THR A 83 15.98 1.07 2.38
N THR A 84 16.78 0.97 3.44
CA THR A 84 16.38 0.24 4.65
C THR A 84 15.22 0.93 5.33
N ARG A 85 15.27 2.27 5.45
CA ARG A 85 14.19 3.03 6.06
C ARG A 85 12.86 2.85 5.32
N LEU A 86 12.88 2.90 3.99
CA LEU A 86 11.69 2.62 3.18
C LEU A 86 11.13 1.22 3.44
N HIS A 87 11.98 0.19 3.46
CA HIS A 87 11.52 -1.18 3.72
C HIS A 87 11.06 -1.39 5.17
N ARG A 88 11.65 -0.71 6.14
CA ARG A 88 11.15 -0.69 7.51
C ARG A 88 9.77 -0.05 7.59
N ALA A 89 9.56 1.10 6.95
CA ALA A 89 8.26 1.77 6.86
C ALA A 89 7.18 0.84 6.29
N LEU A 90 7.46 0.20 5.16
CA LEU A 90 6.54 -0.76 4.52
C LEU A 90 6.23 -1.96 5.44
N THR A 91 7.23 -2.44 6.18
CA THR A 91 7.07 -3.54 7.13
C THR A 91 6.24 -3.14 8.35
N LEU A 92 6.48 -1.93 8.89
CA LEU A 92 5.69 -1.36 9.98
C LEU A 92 4.23 -1.15 9.57
N ALA A 93 3.98 -0.63 8.36
CA ALA A 93 2.63 -0.47 7.81
C ALA A 93 1.91 -1.83 7.71
N ARG A 94 2.59 -2.88 7.22
CA ARG A 94 2.05 -4.25 7.16
C ARG A 94 1.71 -4.83 8.54
N LEU A 95 2.42 -4.40 9.58
CA LEU A 95 2.19 -4.81 10.97
C LEU A 95 1.14 -3.94 11.70
N GLY A 96 0.51 -2.97 11.01
CA GLY A 96 -0.42 -2.03 11.63
C GLY A 96 0.24 -0.95 12.50
N ARG A 97 1.57 -0.85 12.49
CA ARG A 97 2.34 0.16 13.24
C ARG A 97 2.42 1.46 12.43
N HIS A 98 1.26 2.05 12.14
CA HIS A 98 1.11 3.12 11.17
C HIS A 98 1.83 4.42 11.54
N ALA A 99 1.74 4.89 12.78
CA ALA A 99 2.47 6.09 13.23
C ALA A 99 3.99 5.98 13.01
N GLU A 100 4.58 4.81 13.31
CA GLU A 100 6.02 4.58 13.11
C GLU A 100 6.37 4.48 11.61
N ALA A 101 5.50 3.85 10.81
CA ALA A 101 5.67 3.81 9.36
C ALA A 101 5.67 5.22 8.75
N VAL A 102 4.75 6.08 9.17
CA VAL A 102 4.65 7.49 8.73
C VAL A 102 5.93 8.26 9.06
N ALA A 103 6.48 8.10 10.27
CA ALA A 103 7.75 8.75 10.65
C ALA A 103 8.91 8.37 9.71
N ASP A 104 8.98 7.09 9.31
CA ASP A 104 9.99 6.63 8.35
C ASP A 104 9.74 7.15 6.94
N PHE A 105 8.49 7.12 6.47
CA PHE A 105 8.13 7.67 5.16
C PHE A 105 8.43 9.17 5.07
N ASN A 106 8.14 9.96 6.11
CA ASN A 106 8.47 11.38 6.17
C ASN A 106 9.96 11.63 6.01
N THR A 107 10.79 10.81 6.66
CA THR A 107 12.24 10.92 6.51
C THR A 107 12.69 10.57 5.09
N VAL A 108 12.08 9.55 4.46
CA VAL A 108 12.37 9.16 3.07
C VAL A 108 11.94 10.22 2.06
N GLU A 109 10.80 10.88 2.28
CA GLU A 109 10.35 12.01 1.47
C GLU A 109 11.27 13.22 1.59
N SER A 110 11.70 13.56 2.82
CA SER A 110 12.51 14.76 3.12
C SER A 110 13.83 14.84 2.34
N VAL A 111 14.34 13.70 1.88
CA VAL A 111 15.57 13.57 1.09
C VAL A 111 15.33 13.51 -0.43
N GLY A 112 14.10 13.82 -0.87
CA GLY A 112 13.75 13.95 -2.27
C GLY A 112 13.28 12.66 -2.94
N HIS A 113 13.01 11.58 -2.20
CA HIS A 113 12.35 10.42 -2.77
C HIS A 113 10.87 10.73 -2.99
N ARG A 114 10.50 11.15 -4.20
CA ARG A 114 9.12 11.46 -4.58
C ARG A 114 8.67 10.46 -5.62
N LYS A 115 8.01 9.41 -5.17
CA LYS A 115 7.47 8.36 -6.04
C LYS A 115 6.04 8.08 -5.66
N LEU A 116 5.21 7.77 -6.65
CA LEU A 116 3.82 7.34 -6.47
C LEU A 116 3.69 6.31 -5.33
N ILE A 117 4.53 5.26 -5.32
CA ILE A 117 4.48 4.21 -4.29
C ILE A 117 4.75 4.73 -2.87
N LEU A 118 5.61 5.75 -2.70
CA LEU A 118 5.87 6.32 -1.38
C LEU A 118 4.64 7.05 -0.88
N TYR A 119 4.09 7.96 -1.71
CA TYR A 119 2.89 8.72 -1.36
C TYR A 119 1.71 7.80 -1.09
N ALA A 120 1.47 6.82 -1.96
CA ALA A 120 0.38 5.87 -1.77
C ALA A 120 0.50 5.09 -0.45
N LYS A 121 1.69 4.55 -0.14
CA LYS A 121 1.89 3.76 1.09
C LYS A 121 1.90 4.60 2.36
N ARG A 122 2.36 5.85 2.28
CA ARG A 122 2.25 6.80 3.39
C ARG A 122 0.80 7.22 3.59
N ALA A 123 0.04 7.52 2.54
CA ALA A 123 -1.37 7.87 2.62
C ALA A 123 -2.23 6.76 3.26
N GLU A 124 -2.00 5.49 2.88
CA GLU A 124 -2.64 4.33 3.53
C GLU A 124 -2.38 4.34 5.05
N SER A 125 -1.12 4.57 5.45
CA SER A 125 -0.73 4.58 6.86
C SER A 125 -1.29 5.81 7.60
N LEU A 126 -1.28 6.99 6.97
CA LEU A 126 -1.85 8.22 7.52
C LEU A 126 -3.35 8.06 7.76
N ARG A 127 -4.10 7.52 6.80
CA ARG A 127 -5.53 7.26 6.94
C ARG A 127 -5.82 6.25 8.06
N ALA A 128 -5.04 5.18 8.15
CA ALA A 128 -5.18 4.18 9.21
C ALA A 128 -4.84 4.75 10.61
N ASP A 129 -3.95 5.75 10.68
CA ASP A 129 -3.63 6.51 11.89
C ASP A 129 -4.62 7.66 12.18
N GLY A 130 -5.63 7.86 11.33
CA GLY A 130 -6.64 8.91 11.47
C GLY A 130 -6.22 10.30 10.95
N GLN A 131 -5.03 10.42 10.36
CA GLN A 131 -4.47 11.65 9.79
C GLN A 131 -4.98 11.88 8.35
N ASN A 132 -6.31 12.03 8.22
CA ASN A 132 -6.98 12.00 6.92
C ASN A 132 -6.64 13.20 6.02
N ALA A 133 -6.36 14.38 6.60
CA ALA A 133 -5.99 15.56 5.82
C ALA A 133 -4.62 15.39 5.16
N GLU A 134 -3.65 14.82 5.88
CA GLU A 134 -2.33 14.45 5.37
C GLU A 134 -2.45 13.34 4.33
N ALA A 135 -3.28 12.32 4.59
CA ALA A 135 -3.50 11.23 3.65
C ALA A 135 -4.05 11.74 2.30
N GLU A 136 -5.01 12.68 2.32
CA GLU A 136 -5.54 13.27 1.09
C GLU A 136 -4.47 14.03 0.28
N ARG A 137 -3.56 14.74 0.96
CA ARG A 137 -2.44 15.42 0.30
C ARG A 137 -1.56 14.41 -0.42
N ASP A 138 -1.23 13.30 0.22
CA ASP A 138 -0.42 12.25 -0.38
C ASP A 138 -1.13 11.55 -1.54
N TRP A 139 -2.43 11.26 -1.41
CA TRP A 139 -3.20 10.73 -2.53
C TRP A 139 -3.21 11.68 -3.72
N THR A 140 -3.30 12.98 -3.46
CA THR A 140 -3.22 14.00 -4.50
C THR A 140 -1.84 14.05 -5.16
N GLN A 141 -0.75 13.87 -4.40
CA GLN A 141 0.59 13.75 -4.96
C GLN A 141 0.76 12.47 -5.79
N ALA A 142 0.18 11.35 -5.36
CA ALA A 142 0.19 10.10 -6.13
C ALA A 142 -0.57 10.26 -7.46
N LEU A 143 -1.76 10.88 -7.42
CA LEU A 143 -2.57 11.16 -8.61
C LEU A 143 -1.93 12.17 -9.56
N ALA A 144 -1.03 13.04 -9.09
CA ALA A 144 -0.30 13.93 -9.98
C ALA A 144 0.63 13.15 -10.95
N GLU A 145 1.08 11.96 -10.56
CA GLU A 145 1.91 11.07 -11.39
C GLU A 145 1.07 10.16 -12.30
N ASP A 146 -0.13 9.77 -11.85
CA ASP A 146 -1.06 8.93 -12.59
C ASP A 146 -2.52 9.39 -12.39
N PRO A 147 -2.98 10.43 -13.12
CA PRO A 147 -4.26 11.09 -12.85
C PRO A 147 -5.50 10.23 -13.10
N GLY A 148 -5.40 9.24 -13.98
CA GLY A 148 -6.50 8.36 -14.38
C GLY A 148 -6.53 7.04 -13.61
N ASN A 149 -5.73 6.90 -12.55
CA ASN A 149 -5.66 5.66 -11.80
C ASN A 149 -6.92 5.48 -10.92
N ALA A 150 -7.85 4.63 -11.36
CA ALA A 150 -9.10 4.34 -10.65
C ALA A 150 -8.87 3.98 -9.17
N TRP A 151 -7.86 3.16 -8.86
CA TRP A 151 -7.53 2.78 -7.50
C TRP A 151 -7.09 3.97 -6.63
N LEU A 152 -6.24 4.85 -7.15
CA LEU A 152 -5.83 6.06 -6.42
C LEU A 152 -7.00 7.03 -6.20
N LEU A 153 -7.88 7.18 -7.19
CA LEU A 153 -9.09 7.99 -7.10
C LEU A 153 -10.03 7.44 -6.02
N GLN A 154 -10.28 6.13 -6.01
CA GLN A 154 -11.06 5.44 -4.97
C GLN A 154 -10.46 5.67 -3.58
N GLN A 155 -9.14 5.49 -3.40
CA GLN A 155 -8.50 5.72 -2.10
C GLN A 155 -8.62 7.17 -1.62
N ARG A 156 -8.51 8.15 -2.52
CA ARG A 156 -8.75 9.56 -2.18
C ARG A 156 -10.21 9.83 -1.84
N ALA A 157 -11.15 9.23 -2.58
CA ALA A 157 -12.57 9.34 -2.31
C ALA A 157 -12.94 8.83 -0.90
N GLN A 158 -12.45 7.65 -0.53
CA GLN A 158 -12.63 7.09 0.82
C GLN A 158 -12.08 8.05 1.89
N THR A 159 -10.90 8.61 1.65
CA THR A 159 -10.26 9.58 2.57
C THR A 159 -11.09 10.86 2.70
N ARG A 160 -11.57 11.42 1.59
CA ARG A 160 -12.44 12.61 1.55
C ARG A 160 -13.79 12.35 2.22
N ALA A 161 -14.35 11.16 2.06
CA ALA A 161 -15.59 10.76 2.73
C ALA A 161 -15.41 10.73 4.26
N GLN A 162 -14.26 10.30 4.77
CA GLN A 162 -13.92 10.36 6.21
C GLN A 162 -13.72 11.79 6.72
N LEU A 163 -13.31 12.72 5.85
CA LEU A 163 -13.26 14.16 6.12
C LEU A 163 -14.63 14.86 5.99
N GLY A 164 -15.69 14.14 5.62
CA GLY A 164 -17.02 14.72 5.37
C GLY A 164 -17.16 15.46 4.04
N ARG A 165 -16.15 15.41 3.17
CA ARG A 165 -16.13 16.07 1.84
C ARG A 165 -16.81 15.18 0.79
N LEU A 166 -18.10 14.91 1.01
CA LEU A 166 -18.85 13.90 0.25
C LEU A 166 -18.96 14.21 -1.24
N ALA A 167 -19.18 15.48 -1.61
CA ALA A 167 -19.29 15.88 -3.02
C ALA A 167 -17.99 15.61 -3.80
N GLU A 168 -16.84 15.88 -3.17
CA GLU A 168 -15.53 15.67 -3.79
C GLU A 168 -15.14 14.20 -3.85
N ALA A 169 -15.59 13.40 -2.87
CA ALA A 169 -15.46 11.94 -2.92
C ALA A 169 -16.30 11.33 -4.05
N ILE A 170 -17.53 11.82 -4.26
CA ILE A 170 -18.37 11.41 -5.40
C ILE A 170 -17.72 11.78 -6.73
N GLN A 171 -17.08 12.96 -6.82
CA GLN A 171 -16.37 13.37 -8.02
C GLN A 171 -15.21 12.41 -8.31
N ASP A 172 -14.39 12.08 -7.30
CA ASP A 172 -13.29 11.13 -7.47
C ASP A 172 -13.76 9.75 -7.96
N LEU A 173 -14.86 9.22 -7.39
CA LEU A 173 -15.43 7.95 -7.84
C LEU A 173 -16.04 8.04 -9.24
N THR A 174 -16.56 9.21 -9.61
CA THR A 174 -17.06 9.44 -10.97
C THR A 174 -15.92 9.45 -11.98
N ASP A 175 -14.81 10.09 -11.64
CA ASP A 175 -13.61 10.08 -12.47
C ASP A 175 -13.00 8.67 -12.55
N ALA A 176 -13.04 7.90 -11.45
CA ALA A 176 -12.58 6.50 -11.42
C ALA A 176 -13.41 5.63 -12.36
N ILE A 177 -14.75 5.66 -12.25
CA ILE A 177 -15.65 4.91 -13.12
C ILE A 177 -15.47 5.32 -14.60
N ALA A 178 -15.28 6.61 -14.87
CA ALA A 178 -15.08 7.11 -16.24
C ALA A 178 -13.71 6.70 -16.84
N SER A 179 -12.75 6.30 -16.00
CA SER A 179 -11.45 5.80 -16.45
C SER A 179 -11.46 4.31 -16.82
N GLU A 180 -12.52 3.58 -16.45
CA GLU A 180 -12.70 2.16 -16.76
C GLU A 180 -13.42 1.96 -18.10
N GLU A 181 -13.17 0.83 -18.76
CA GLU A 181 -13.96 0.45 -19.94
C GLU A 181 -15.39 0.09 -19.48
N GLU A 182 -16.41 0.50 -20.24
CA GLU A 182 -17.83 0.41 -19.84
C GLU A 182 -18.26 -1.00 -19.41
N ASP A 183 -17.81 -2.04 -20.13
CA ASP A 183 -18.12 -3.44 -19.82
C ASP A 183 -17.26 -4.02 -18.68
N SER A 184 -16.31 -3.25 -18.15
CA SER A 184 -15.32 -3.66 -17.15
C SER A 184 -15.47 -2.96 -15.80
N VAL A 185 -16.38 -1.99 -15.68
CA VAL A 185 -16.54 -1.16 -14.47
C VAL A 185 -16.60 -2.01 -13.20
N ASP A 186 -15.81 -1.64 -12.20
CA ASP A 186 -15.77 -2.32 -10.90
C ASP A 186 -17.05 -2.00 -10.09
N PRO A 187 -17.87 -3.02 -9.75
CA PRO A 187 -19.08 -2.83 -8.95
C PRO A 187 -18.84 -2.22 -7.57
N GLU A 188 -17.62 -2.32 -7.02
CA GLU A 188 -17.26 -1.68 -5.74
C GLU A 188 -17.27 -0.14 -5.86
N LEU A 189 -16.79 0.41 -6.99
CA LEU A 189 -16.83 1.87 -7.23
C LEU A 189 -18.26 2.40 -7.31
N LEU A 190 -19.14 1.63 -7.96
CA LEU A 190 -20.56 1.94 -8.06
C LEU A 190 -21.23 1.88 -6.68
N TYR A 191 -20.95 0.83 -5.89
CA TYR A 191 -21.44 0.72 -4.53
C TYR A 191 -21.00 1.91 -3.65
N GLU A 192 -19.70 2.23 -3.66
CA GLU A 192 -19.16 3.34 -2.87
C GLU A 192 -19.79 4.68 -3.28
N ARG A 193 -19.92 4.95 -4.60
CA ARG A 193 -20.50 6.21 -5.07
C ARG A 193 -21.97 6.29 -4.72
N GLY A 194 -22.71 5.19 -4.89
CA GLY A 194 -24.12 5.11 -4.53
C GLY A 194 -24.37 5.37 -3.05
N ALA A 195 -23.55 4.78 -2.18
CA ALA A 195 -23.63 5.02 -0.73
C ALA A 195 -23.35 6.48 -0.36
N LEU A 196 -22.40 7.15 -1.03
CA LEU A 196 -22.13 8.57 -0.81
C LEU A 196 -23.25 9.47 -1.35
N ARG A 197 -23.83 9.14 -2.50
CA ARG A 197 -24.98 9.85 -3.08
C ARG A 197 -26.21 9.79 -2.17
N ASP A 198 -26.51 8.61 -1.62
CA ASP A 198 -27.63 8.46 -0.67
C ASP A 198 -27.43 9.30 0.60
N ARG A 199 -26.20 9.32 1.14
CA ARG A 199 -25.83 10.18 2.27
C ARG A 199 -26.01 11.68 1.99
N LEU A 200 -25.88 12.11 0.73
CA LEU A 200 -26.13 13.48 0.29
C LEU A 200 -27.60 13.74 -0.13
N GLY A 201 -28.47 12.73 -0.03
CA GLY A 201 -29.88 12.82 -0.38
C GLY A 201 -30.19 12.60 -1.87
N ASP A 202 -29.19 12.31 -2.71
CA ASP A 202 -29.39 11.93 -4.11
C ASP A 202 -29.79 10.44 -4.21
N ARG A 203 -31.02 10.15 -3.78
CA ARG A 203 -31.57 8.79 -3.81
C ARG A 203 -31.69 8.22 -5.21
N ALA A 204 -31.99 9.08 -6.19
CA ALA A 204 -32.14 8.65 -7.57
C ALA A 204 -30.79 8.22 -8.16
N GLY A 205 -29.74 9.02 -7.97
CA GLY A 205 -28.38 8.68 -8.38
C GLY A 205 -27.81 7.48 -7.63
N ALA A 206 -28.09 7.37 -6.32
CA ALA A 206 -27.70 6.21 -5.53
C ALA A 206 -28.32 4.91 -6.06
N ARG A 207 -29.63 4.92 -6.33
CA ARG A 207 -30.33 3.77 -6.90
C ARG A 207 -29.74 3.37 -8.25
N ALA A 208 -29.49 4.33 -9.14
CA ALA A 208 -28.89 4.05 -10.45
C ALA A 208 -27.51 3.37 -10.31
N ASP A 209 -26.69 3.81 -9.36
CA ASP A 209 -25.39 3.19 -9.09
C ASP A 209 -25.55 1.75 -8.56
N PHE A 210 -26.48 1.50 -7.64
CA PHE A 210 -26.72 0.15 -7.13
C PHE A 210 -27.27 -0.80 -8.21
N GLU A 211 -28.16 -0.33 -9.09
CA GLU A 211 -28.66 -1.11 -10.22
C GLU A 211 -27.53 -1.48 -11.19
N ALA A 212 -26.69 -0.50 -11.55
CA ALA A 212 -25.53 -0.74 -12.39
C ALA A 212 -24.53 -1.71 -11.73
N GLY A 213 -24.29 -1.57 -10.42
CA GLY A 213 -23.42 -2.47 -9.67
C GLY A 213 -23.93 -3.92 -9.64
N VAL A 214 -25.23 -4.13 -9.46
CA VAL A 214 -25.84 -5.47 -9.54
C VAL A 214 -25.71 -6.06 -10.95
N ALA A 215 -25.94 -5.24 -11.98
CA ALA A 215 -25.85 -5.68 -13.38
C ALA A 215 -24.42 -6.00 -13.80
N GLY A 216 -23.43 -5.26 -13.28
CA GLY A 216 -22.02 -5.42 -13.58
C GLY A 216 -21.28 -6.46 -12.73
N PHE A 217 -21.93 -7.07 -11.73
CA PHE A 217 -21.30 -8.02 -10.81
C PHE A 217 -20.80 -9.29 -11.52
N ARG A 218 -19.57 -9.73 -11.20
CA ARG A 218 -18.87 -10.86 -11.82
C ARG A 218 -18.38 -11.87 -10.78
N GLU A 219 -18.15 -13.10 -11.24
CA GLU A 219 -17.50 -14.13 -10.42
C GLU A 219 -16.05 -13.73 -10.13
N GLY A 220 -15.70 -13.58 -8.85
CA GLY A 220 -14.38 -13.11 -8.39
C GLY A 220 -14.42 -11.77 -7.65
N ASP A 221 -15.52 -11.02 -7.78
CA ASP A 221 -15.76 -9.79 -7.02
C ASP A 221 -15.87 -10.06 -5.50
N PRO A 222 -15.66 -9.06 -4.63
CA PRO A 222 -15.65 -9.24 -3.19
C PRO A 222 -16.89 -10.01 -2.66
N PRO A 223 -16.70 -11.07 -1.85
CA PRO A 223 -17.80 -11.81 -1.24
C PRO A 223 -18.69 -10.89 -0.40
N GLY A 224 -20.00 -10.89 -0.66
CA GLY A 224 -20.99 -10.05 0.05
C GLY A 224 -21.26 -8.69 -0.59
N LEU A 225 -20.51 -8.27 -1.61
CA LEU A 225 -20.78 -7.04 -2.34
C LEU A 225 -22.15 -7.10 -3.03
N LEU A 226 -22.47 -8.20 -3.70
CA LEU A 226 -23.77 -8.39 -4.36
C LEU A 226 -24.95 -8.29 -3.38
N ASP A 227 -24.81 -8.85 -2.18
CA ASP A 227 -25.84 -8.78 -1.15
C ASP A 227 -26.00 -7.35 -0.62
N SER A 228 -24.87 -6.63 -0.44
CA SER A 228 -24.87 -5.23 -0.02
C SER A 228 -25.53 -4.31 -1.07
N LEU A 229 -25.21 -4.51 -2.34
CA LEU A 229 -25.82 -3.80 -3.47
C LEU A 229 -27.34 -4.04 -3.52
N ARG A 230 -27.78 -5.29 -3.42
CA ARG A 230 -29.22 -5.65 -3.41
C ARG A 230 -29.95 -5.07 -2.20
N LEU A 231 -29.32 -5.07 -1.04
CA LEU A 231 -29.88 -4.50 0.17
C LEU A 231 -30.10 -2.99 0.02
N GLU A 232 -29.08 -2.25 -0.42
CA GLU A 232 -29.18 -0.81 -0.60
C GLU A 232 -30.15 -0.43 -1.75
N LEU A 233 -30.25 -1.27 -2.78
CA LEU A 233 -31.25 -1.10 -3.84
C LEU A 233 -32.70 -1.22 -3.32
N GLN A 234 -32.96 -2.14 -2.38
CA GLN A 234 -34.28 -2.25 -1.73
C GLN A 234 -34.58 -1.01 -0.88
N ARG A 235 -33.58 -0.49 -0.16
CA ARG A 235 -33.73 0.69 0.71
C ARG A 235 -33.95 1.99 -0.06
N THR A 236 -33.41 2.07 -1.28
CA THR A 236 -33.57 3.23 -2.18
C THR A 236 -34.78 3.13 -3.10
N SER A 237 -35.58 2.06 -3.00
CA SER A 237 -36.83 1.93 -3.74
C SER A 237 -37.88 2.94 -3.26
N PRO A 238 -38.67 3.55 -4.15
CA PRO A 238 -39.79 4.40 -3.76
C PRO A 238 -40.80 3.58 -2.94
N ALA A 239 -41.39 4.19 -1.90
CA ALA A 239 -42.48 3.58 -1.16
C ALA A 239 -43.66 3.29 -2.11
N PRO A 240 -44.41 2.18 -1.90
CA PRO A 240 -45.52 1.77 -2.75
C PRO A 240 -46.66 2.80 -2.79
#